data_AF-A0A7C5AZQ5-F1
#
_entry.id   AF-A0A7C5AZQ5-F1
#
_cell.length_a   1.000
_cell.length_b   1.000
_cell.length_c   1.000
_cell.angle_alpha   90.00
_cell.angle_beta   90.00
_cell.angle_gamma   90.00
#
_symmetry.space_group_name_H-M   'P 1'
#
loop_
_entity.id
_entity.type
_entity.pdbx_description
1 polymer ?
#
loop_
_entity_poly.entity_id
_entity_poly.type
_entity_poly.pdbx_seq_one_letter_code
_entity_poly.pdbx_strand_id
1 'polypeptide(L)'
;MTVTTTTGSATTSFSVNASAPVLSTLSPTSGPITRLVTLTGNGFSTRAGLNQIKFNSVTTTTLSATATTLTTQVPAGATTGPVTVTIGGLTSNGVNFTVANAGPPPTLTTVSPNVGSVQGGQQTTLTGTGFVTGTTVKIGNKPASVLTLVSATTMIVQVPASVVGPADVVVTNTNGDAVVQNGYTYLAGAPQKIGAITPTMGLINIPRNVPVTVSFSRPVNRTTITTSNFAFTQGATPVAGTFGFAFGDTVVTFTPSTTLAASTAYTLSLTQAIKSVDGVPLDGPFTGSFTTGTGSDTVSPTVTITPVHGATNVPFNTSIVLTFSEPINPNTVNATTVLVTSQGETRAGTITFGQQNTFAVFTPASPFFPTASATVTAGLTP
;
A
#
# COMPACT_ATOMS: atom_id res chain seq x y z
N MET A 1 -17.29 4.79 67.68
CA MET A 1 -15.87 4.79 68.08
C MET A 1 -15.71 3.87 69.27
N THR A 2 -14.70 3.01 69.24
CA THR A 2 -14.40 2.06 70.33
C THR A 2 -13.04 2.41 70.88
N VAL A 3 -12.96 2.66 72.19
CA VAL A 3 -11.70 2.85 72.90
C VAL A 3 -11.48 1.61 73.75
N THR A 4 -10.33 0.95 73.55
CA THR A 4 -9.99 -0.28 74.25
C THR A 4 -8.71 -0.05 75.06
N THR A 5 -8.75 -0.43 76.33
CA THR A 5 -7.59 -0.48 77.23
C THR A 5 -7.28 -1.93 77.60
N THR A 6 -6.21 -2.16 78.36
CA THR A 6 -5.84 -3.49 78.87
C THR A 6 -6.86 -4.10 79.83
N THR A 7 -7.83 -3.33 80.31
CA THR A 7 -8.83 -3.77 81.31
C THR A 7 -10.27 -3.70 80.83
N GLY A 8 -10.53 -3.24 79.60
CA GLY A 8 -11.89 -3.22 79.05
C GLY A 8 -12.03 -2.40 77.77
N SER A 9 -13.23 -2.43 77.17
CA SER A 9 -13.55 -1.63 75.99
C SER A 9 -14.86 -0.88 76.21
N ALA A 10 -14.89 0.38 75.82
CA ALA A 10 -16.11 1.20 75.77
C ALA A 10 -16.39 1.57 74.32
N THR A 11 -17.63 1.33 73.89
CA THR A 11 -18.10 1.71 72.55
C THR A 11 -19.20 2.75 72.67
N THR A 12 -19.04 3.84 71.91
CA THR A 12 -20.06 4.87 71.73
C THR A 12 -20.32 5.05 70.24
N SER A 13 -21.58 5.22 69.88
CA SER A 13 -22.01 5.61 68.53
C SER A 13 -22.43 7.08 68.53
N PHE A 14 -21.93 7.83 67.56
CA PHE A 14 -22.47 9.13 67.19
C PHE A 14 -23.00 9.04 65.75
N SER A 15 -24.07 9.76 65.46
CA SER A 15 -24.51 9.99 64.09
C SER A 15 -23.88 11.28 63.57
N VAL A 16 -23.06 11.17 62.53
CA VAL A 16 -22.73 12.34 61.70
C VAL A 16 -23.90 12.55 60.76
N ASN A 17 -24.63 13.64 60.95
CA ASN A 17 -25.68 14.04 60.02
C ASN A 17 -24.97 14.65 58.80
N ALA A 18 -24.71 13.81 57.80
CA ALA A 18 -24.03 14.24 56.58
C ALA A 18 -25.03 14.99 55.68
N SER A 19 -24.72 16.25 55.36
CA SER A 19 -25.45 16.99 54.34
C SER A 19 -25.00 16.54 52.96
N ALA A 20 -25.93 16.49 52.01
CA ALA A 20 -25.58 16.27 50.62
C ALA A 20 -24.65 17.41 50.12
N PRO A 21 -23.72 17.11 49.19
CA PRO A 21 -22.94 18.16 48.54
C PRO A 21 -23.85 19.12 47.77
N VAL A 22 -23.40 20.35 47.55
CA VAL A 22 -24.12 21.34 46.73
C VAL A 22 -23.29 21.63 45.50
N LEU A 23 -23.88 21.51 44.32
CA LEU A 23 -23.26 21.90 43.05
C LEU A 23 -23.79 23.27 42.65
N SER A 24 -22.93 24.29 42.68
CA SER A 24 -23.33 25.67 42.42
C SER A 24 -23.28 26.00 40.93
N THR A 25 -22.17 25.70 40.25
CA THR A 25 -21.98 26.05 38.84
C THR A 25 -21.12 25.04 38.08
N LEU A 26 -21.27 25.08 36.76
CA LEU A 26 -20.41 24.39 35.80
C LEU A 26 -19.74 25.43 34.91
N SER A 27 -18.46 25.24 34.60
CA SER A 27 -17.77 26.05 33.60
C SER A 27 -16.88 25.17 32.71
N PRO A 28 -17.15 25.12 31.38
CA PRO A 28 -18.31 25.70 30.69
C PRO A 28 -19.62 24.97 31.05
N THR A 29 -20.78 25.56 30.70
CA THR A 29 -22.11 24.92 30.82
C THR A 29 -22.50 24.10 29.59
N SER A 30 -21.65 24.06 28.56
CA SER A 30 -21.85 23.27 27.34
C SER A 30 -20.54 22.82 26.72
N GLY A 31 -20.58 21.69 25.99
CA GLY A 31 -19.42 21.23 25.22
C GLY A 31 -19.58 19.80 24.69
N PRO A 32 -18.71 19.37 23.77
CA PRO A 32 -18.72 18.00 23.23
C PRO A 32 -18.26 16.99 24.28
N ILE A 33 -18.40 15.69 23.97
CA ILE A 33 -17.71 14.61 24.71
C ILE A 33 -16.21 14.93 24.82
N THR A 34 -15.55 14.45 25.87
CA THR A 34 -14.14 14.74 26.26
C THR A 34 -13.83 16.19 26.68
N ARG A 35 -14.76 17.14 26.52
CA ARG A 35 -14.56 18.51 26.99
C ARG A 35 -14.31 18.51 28.50
N LEU A 36 -13.24 19.17 28.93
CA LEU A 36 -12.99 19.43 30.35
C LEU A 36 -14.04 20.38 30.92
N VAL A 37 -14.60 20.02 32.07
CA VAL A 37 -15.62 20.78 32.80
C VAL A 37 -15.16 20.95 34.26
N THR A 38 -15.21 22.18 34.74
CA THR A 38 -15.00 22.51 36.16
C THR A 38 -16.35 22.60 36.86
N LEU A 39 -16.50 21.85 37.94
CA LEU A 39 -17.66 21.86 38.83
C LEU A 39 -17.28 22.67 40.07
N THR A 40 -18.06 23.69 40.40
CA THR A 40 -17.87 24.51 41.62
C THR A 40 -19.03 24.30 42.56
N GLY A 41 -18.76 24.10 43.84
CA GLY A 41 -19.76 23.74 44.83
C GLY A 41 -19.20 23.70 46.25
N ASN A 42 -19.86 22.96 47.14
CA ASN A 42 -19.46 22.73 48.52
C ASN A 42 -19.73 21.27 48.92
N GLY A 43 -18.98 20.79 49.92
CA GLY A 43 -19.16 19.43 50.46
C GLY A 43 -18.53 18.33 49.61
N PHE A 44 -17.62 18.70 48.70
CA PHE A 44 -16.89 17.72 47.89
C PHE A 44 -15.80 17.02 48.71
N SER A 45 -15.49 15.76 48.35
CA SER A 45 -14.36 15.07 48.94
C SER A 45 -13.07 15.54 48.29
N THR A 46 -12.04 15.82 49.08
CA THR A 46 -10.69 16.08 48.55
C THR A 46 -10.04 14.84 47.90
N ARG A 47 -10.63 13.65 48.08
CA ARG A 47 -10.20 12.42 47.41
C ARG A 47 -11.01 12.23 46.13
N ALA A 48 -10.38 12.37 44.97
CA ALA A 48 -11.03 12.29 43.66
C ALA A 48 -11.93 11.05 43.49
N GLY A 49 -11.46 9.86 43.87
CA GLY A 49 -12.20 8.60 43.73
C GLY A 49 -13.46 8.46 44.60
N LEU A 50 -13.71 9.37 45.54
CA LEU A 50 -14.93 9.38 46.35
C LEU A 50 -16.03 10.29 45.78
N ASN A 51 -15.71 11.12 44.78
CA ASN A 51 -16.69 11.96 44.10
C ASN A 51 -17.19 11.21 42.86
N GLN A 52 -18.43 10.70 42.92
CA GLN A 52 -19.07 10.08 41.76
C GLN A 52 -19.83 11.15 40.97
N ILE A 53 -19.24 11.61 39.87
CA ILE A 53 -19.85 12.60 38.98
C ILE A 53 -20.65 11.88 37.90
N LYS A 54 -21.90 12.31 37.67
CA LYS A 54 -22.74 11.82 36.57
C LYS A 54 -23.22 12.96 35.69
N PHE A 55 -23.10 12.78 34.37
CA PHE A 55 -23.83 13.56 33.36
C PHE A 55 -25.10 12.79 33.02
N ASN A 56 -26.24 13.25 33.54
CA ASN A 56 -27.49 12.48 33.56
C ASN A 56 -27.27 11.10 34.22
N SER A 57 -27.38 10.00 33.46
CA SER A 57 -27.16 8.64 33.97
C SER A 57 -25.73 8.12 33.74
N VAL A 58 -24.89 8.84 32.99
CA VAL A 58 -23.54 8.40 32.61
C VAL A 58 -22.51 8.88 33.61
N THR A 59 -21.78 7.93 34.21
CA THR A 59 -20.71 8.23 35.18
C THR A 59 -19.43 8.63 34.46
N THR A 60 -18.70 9.60 35.03
CA THR A 60 -17.38 10.03 34.54
C THR A 60 -16.34 9.95 35.66
N THR A 61 -15.07 10.08 35.30
CA THR A 61 -13.95 10.10 36.25
C THR A 61 -13.69 11.51 36.75
N THR A 62 -13.47 11.65 38.06
CA THR A 62 -13.01 12.89 38.67
C THR A 62 -11.49 13.03 38.46
N LEU A 63 -11.05 14.08 37.78
CA LEU A 63 -9.65 14.32 37.43
C LEU A 63 -8.88 15.08 38.52
N SER A 64 -9.53 16.05 39.16
CA SER A 64 -9.00 16.74 40.34
C SER A 64 -10.12 17.05 41.32
N ALA A 65 -9.79 17.15 42.61
CA ALA A 65 -10.76 17.36 43.67
C ALA A 65 -10.23 18.22 44.82
N THR A 66 -10.99 19.25 45.15
CA THR A 66 -10.90 20.01 46.41
C THR A 66 -12.25 19.95 47.12
N ALA A 67 -12.38 20.57 48.30
CA ALA A 67 -13.67 20.64 49.00
C ALA A 67 -14.75 21.45 48.25
N THR A 68 -14.35 22.29 47.28
CA THR A 68 -15.25 23.22 46.59
C THR A 68 -15.15 23.17 45.06
N THR A 69 -14.15 22.49 44.51
CA THR A 69 -13.96 22.38 43.06
C THR A 69 -13.62 20.96 42.65
N LEU A 70 -14.26 20.47 41.59
CA LEU A 70 -13.89 19.24 40.90
C LEU A 70 -13.61 19.56 39.43
N THR A 71 -12.71 18.81 38.80
CA THR A 71 -12.60 18.80 37.34
C THR A 71 -12.89 17.42 36.79
N THR A 72 -13.53 17.37 35.64
CA THR A 72 -13.87 16.13 34.94
C THR A 72 -13.91 16.36 33.42
N GLN A 73 -14.18 15.31 32.67
CA GLN A 73 -14.51 15.37 31.25
C GLN A 73 -15.95 14.92 31.01
N VAL A 74 -16.60 15.48 29.99
CA VAL A 74 -17.89 14.98 29.48
C VAL A 74 -17.68 13.53 28.99
N PRO A 75 -18.33 12.52 29.59
CA PRO A 75 -18.09 11.12 29.22
C PRO A 75 -18.74 10.77 27.88
N ALA A 76 -18.24 9.72 27.23
CA ALA A 76 -18.90 9.12 26.07
C ALA A 76 -20.32 8.65 26.44
N GLY A 77 -21.30 8.92 25.59
CA GLY A 77 -22.72 8.60 25.84
C GLY A 77 -23.47 9.60 26.72
N ALA A 78 -22.82 10.67 27.20
CA ALA A 78 -23.51 11.74 27.92
C ALA A 78 -24.61 12.37 27.04
N THR A 79 -25.76 12.67 27.65
CA THR A 79 -26.85 13.43 27.03
C THR A 79 -27.00 14.78 27.71
N THR A 80 -27.57 15.77 27.02
CA THR A 80 -27.97 17.04 27.65
C THR A 80 -28.88 16.79 28.85
N GLY A 81 -28.57 17.42 29.99
CA GLY A 81 -29.29 17.18 31.23
C GLY A 81 -28.50 17.57 32.48
N PRO A 82 -28.98 17.18 33.67
CA PRO A 82 -28.37 17.56 34.93
C PRO A 82 -27.04 16.82 35.16
N VAL A 83 -26.04 17.56 35.62
CA VAL A 83 -24.82 17.01 36.22
C VAL A 83 -25.02 16.94 37.73
N THR A 84 -24.67 15.81 38.33
CA THR A 84 -24.76 15.58 39.78
C THR A 84 -23.45 15.03 40.33
N VAL A 85 -23.19 15.26 41.61
CA VAL A 85 -22.07 14.69 42.36
C VAL A 85 -22.61 13.89 43.53
N THR A 86 -22.25 12.60 43.63
CA THR A 86 -22.63 11.72 44.75
C THR A 86 -21.42 11.40 45.61
N ILE A 87 -21.55 11.60 46.92
CA ILE A 87 -20.48 11.33 47.92
C ILE A 87 -21.11 10.57 49.08
N GLY A 88 -20.57 9.38 49.39
CA GLY A 88 -21.06 8.56 50.50
C GLY A 88 -22.56 8.21 50.41
N GLY A 89 -23.11 8.14 49.20
CA GLY A 89 -24.54 7.87 48.95
C GLY A 89 -25.44 9.13 48.90
N LEU A 90 -24.92 10.31 49.24
CA LEU A 90 -25.67 11.57 49.18
C LEU A 90 -25.39 12.28 47.85
N THR A 91 -26.45 12.64 47.12
CA THR A 91 -26.37 13.25 45.78
C THR A 91 -26.67 14.74 45.85
N SER A 92 -25.89 15.55 45.14
CA SER A 92 -26.12 17.00 45.02
C SER A 92 -27.41 17.34 44.29
N ASN A 93 -27.78 18.62 44.31
CA ASN A 93 -28.66 19.18 43.29
C ASN A 93 -28.07 18.98 41.88
N GLY A 94 -28.94 19.00 40.86
CA GLY A 94 -28.53 18.96 39.46
C GLY A 94 -28.22 20.37 38.93
N VAL A 95 -27.13 20.51 38.17
CA VAL A 95 -26.87 21.70 37.35
C VAL A 95 -26.82 21.27 35.89
N ASN A 96 -27.61 21.91 35.03
CA ASN A 96 -27.72 21.49 33.64
C ASN A 96 -26.43 21.74 32.87
N PHE A 97 -26.03 20.73 32.09
CA PHE A 97 -25.00 20.83 31.08
C PHE A 97 -25.60 20.49 29.71
N THR A 98 -25.35 21.36 28.73
CA THR A 98 -25.73 21.08 27.34
C THR A 98 -24.61 20.31 26.68
N VAL A 99 -24.82 19.01 26.47
CA VAL A 99 -23.91 18.22 25.65
C VAL A 99 -24.08 18.72 24.22
N ALA A 100 -23.07 19.41 23.71
CA ALA A 100 -23.03 19.78 22.30
C ALA A 100 -22.91 18.46 21.54
N ASN A 101 -24.04 17.97 21.03
CA ASN A 101 -24.12 16.68 20.34
C ASN A 101 -23.10 16.69 19.20
N ALA A 102 -22.17 15.74 19.20
CA ALA A 102 -21.07 15.68 18.24
C ALA A 102 -21.51 15.29 16.81
N GLY A 103 -22.82 15.27 16.54
CA GLY A 103 -23.44 14.81 15.30
C GLY A 103 -23.84 13.32 15.37
N PRO A 104 -24.59 12.82 14.39
CA PRO A 104 -24.86 11.38 14.28
C PRO A 104 -23.57 10.59 13.94
N PRO A 105 -23.58 9.24 14.08
CA PRO A 105 -22.63 8.37 13.40
C PRO A 105 -22.61 8.68 11.89
N PRO A 106 -21.54 8.33 11.16
CA PRO A 106 -21.51 8.56 9.74
C PRO A 106 -22.53 7.65 9.03
N THR A 107 -22.86 7.98 7.80
CA THR A 107 -23.46 7.03 6.85
C THR A 107 -22.52 6.87 5.68
N LEU A 108 -22.53 5.70 5.04
CA LEU A 108 -21.80 5.44 3.80
C LEU A 108 -22.80 4.94 2.75
N THR A 109 -23.01 5.75 1.71
CA THR A 109 -23.99 5.45 0.65
C THR A 109 -23.34 4.85 -0.59
N THR A 110 -22.17 5.36 -0.99
CA THR A 110 -21.47 4.84 -2.18
C THR A 110 -19.97 4.80 -1.99
N VAL A 111 -19.36 3.79 -2.61
CA VAL A 111 -17.92 3.60 -2.78
C VAL A 111 -17.70 3.56 -4.30
N SER A 112 -16.95 4.51 -4.88
CA SER A 112 -16.77 4.56 -6.33
C SER A 112 -15.39 5.07 -6.74
N PRO A 113 -14.65 4.35 -7.59
CA PRO A 113 -14.92 2.98 -8.04
C PRO A 113 -14.96 1.99 -6.85
N ASN A 114 -15.83 0.97 -6.90
CA ASN A 114 -15.92 -0.08 -5.87
C ASN A 114 -15.06 -1.32 -6.18
N VAL A 115 -14.14 -1.21 -7.13
CA VAL A 115 -13.25 -2.30 -7.53
C VAL A 115 -11.85 -1.78 -7.83
N GLY A 116 -10.84 -2.63 -7.67
CA GLY A 116 -9.47 -2.31 -8.03
C GLY A 116 -8.46 -3.41 -7.73
N SER A 117 -7.20 -3.16 -8.06
CA SER A 117 -6.11 -4.13 -7.91
C SER A 117 -5.86 -4.52 -6.45
N VAL A 118 -5.51 -5.79 -6.21
CA VAL A 118 -4.96 -6.28 -4.93
C VAL A 118 -3.76 -5.50 -4.41
N GLN A 119 -3.00 -4.81 -5.28
CA GLN A 119 -1.90 -3.95 -4.84
C GLN A 119 -2.35 -2.66 -4.14
N GLY A 120 -3.63 -2.30 -4.24
CA GLY A 120 -4.12 -1.01 -3.76
C GLY A 120 -3.53 0.17 -4.54
N GLY A 121 -3.39 1.32 -3.88
CA GLY A 121 -2.83 2.55 -4.44
C GLY A 121 -3.81 3.39 -5.24
N GLN A 122 -4.87 2.78 -5.79
CA GLN A 122 -5.95 3.49 -6.48
C GLN A 122 -6.75 4.38 -5.52
N GLN A 123 -7.31 5.46 -6.07
CA GLN A 123 -8.22 6.32 -5.35
C GLN A 123 -9.67 5.83 -5.46
N THR A 124 -10.44 6.07 -4.42
CA THR A 124 -11.86 5.78 -4.34
C THR A 124 -12.57 6.92 -3.64
N THR A 125 -13.67 7.37 -4.21
CA THR A 125 -14.55 8.36 -3.61
C THR A 125 -15.60 7.66 -2.76
N LEU A 126 -15.73 8.12 -1.52
CA LEU A 126 -16.79 7.72 -0.61
C LEU A 126 -17.81 8.85 -0.53
N THR A 127 -19.09 8.52 -0.65
CA THR A 127 -20.20 9.47 -0.43
C THR A 127 -21.07 8.97 0.71
N GLY A 128 -21.56 9.90 1.52
CA GLY A 128 -22.29 9.59 2.74
C GLY A 128 -22.67 10.85 3.53
N THR A 129 -22.69 10.73 4.85
CA THR A 129 -22.89 11.86 5.78
C THR A 129 -22.01 11.69 7.02
N GLY A 130 -21.83 12.77 7.79
CA GLY A 130 -21.09 12.73 9.06
C GLY A 130 -19.57 12.62 8.89
N PHE A 131 -19.03 12.93 7.71
CA PHE A 131 -17.59 12.96 7.47
C PHE A 131 -16.99 14.25 8.03
N VAL A 132 -16.20 14.12 9.08
CA VAL A 132 -15.56 15.24 9.77
C VAL A 132 -14.05 15.04 9.83
N THR A 133 -13.30 16.10 10.16
CA THR A 133 -11.85 15.97 10.41
C THR A 133 -11.60 14.88 11.46
N GLY A 134 -10.70 13.94 11.16
CA GLY A 134 -10.41 12.78 12.01
C GLY A 134 -11.26 11.54 11.71
N THR A 135 -12.18 11.61 10.74
CA THR A 135 -12.87 10.40 10.24
C THR A 135 -11.83 9.44 9.65
N THR A 136 -11.92 8.17 10.03
CA THR A 136 -11.00 7.12 9.56
C THR A 136 -11.74 6.13 8.68
N VAL A 137 -11.00 5.45 7.79
CA VAL A 137 -11.56 4.47 6.85
C VAL A 137 -10.76 3.18 6.89
N LYS A 138 -11.46 2.04 6.84
CA LYS A 138 -10.89 0.72 6.57
C LYS A 138 -11.54 0.11 5.34
N ILE A 139 -10.75 -0.58 4.54
CA ILE A 139 -11.22 -1.44 3.45
C ILE A 139 -10.73 -2.86 3.78
N GLY A 140 -11.66 -3.78 3.99
CA GLY A 140 -11.42 -5.03 4.70
C GLY A 140 -10.86 -4.76 6.10
N ASN A 141 -9.77 -5.45 6.45
CA ASN A 141 -9.09 -5.27 7.73
C ASN A 141 -7.93 -4.27 7.69
N LYS A 142 -7.78 -3.52 6.58
CA LYS A 142 -6.64 -2.61 6.36
C LYS A 142 -7.08 -1.14 6.41
N PRO A 143 -6.33 -0.27 7.12
CA PRO A 143 -6.61 1.17 7.10
C PRO A 143 -6.39 1.73 5.69
N ALA A 144 -7.36 2.51 5.20
CA ALA A 144 -7.25 3.27 3.97
C ALA A 144 -6.84 4.71 4.30
N SER A 145 -5.95 5.29 3.49
CA SER A 145 -5.48 6.67 3.71
C SER A 145 -6.53 7.65 3.20
N VAL A 146 -7.03 8.54 4.06
CA VAL A 146 -7.89 9.64 3.61
C VAL A 146 -7.02 10.70 2.94
N LEU A 147 -7.14 10.82 1.62
CA LEU A 147 -6.37 11.80 0.84
C LEU A 147 -7.00 13.18 0.90
N THR A 148 -8.33 13.25 0.87
CA THR A 148 -9.06 14.52 0.86
C THR A 148 -10.43 14.35 1.50
N LEU A 149 -10.74 15.18 2.50
CA LEU A 149 -12.10 15.37 2.99
C LEU A 149 -12.70 16.55 2.22
N VAL A 150 -13.53 16.26 1.22
CA VAL A 150 -14.09 17.28 0.31
C VAL A 150 -15.21 18.05 1.00
N SER A 151 -16.07 17.35 1.73
CA SER A 151 -17.18 17.92 2.49
C SER A 151 -17.65 16.94 3.57
N ALA A 152 -18.68 17.32 4.33
CA ALA A 152 -19.35 16.41 5.28
C ALA A 152 -20.00 15.17 4.64
N THR A 153 -20.08 15.14 3.30
CA THR A 153 -20.74 14.09 2.53
C THR A 153 -19.83 13.38 1.55
N THR A 154 -18.60 13.87 1.32
CA THR A 154 -17.69 13.31 0.31
C THR A 154 -16.25 13.29 0.80
N MET A 155 -15.58 12.15 0.63
CA MET A 155 -14.13 12.04 0.83
C MET A 155 -13.48 11.19 -0.26
N ILE A 156 -12.20 11.44 -0.52
CA ILE A 156 -11.36 10.64 -1.41
C ILE A 156 -10.35 9.90 -0.55
N VAL A 157 -10.28 8.59 -0.72
CA VAL A 157 -9.36 7.71 -0.01
C VAL A 157 -8.45 6.97 -0.99
N GLN A 158 -7.25 6.61 -0.53
CA GLN A 158 -6.36 5.69 -1.21
C GLN A 158 -6.58 4.28 -0.67
N VAL A 159 -6.87 3.34 -1.57
CA VAL A 159 -7.15 1.95 -1.24
C VAL A 159 -5.85 1.26 -0.81
N PRO A 160 -5.80 0.55 0.33
CA PRO A 160 -4.63 -0.21 0.74
C PRO A 160 -4.49 -1.51 -0.05
N ALA A 161 -3.26 -2.04 -0.14
CA ALA A 161 -3.02 -3.39 -0.65
C ALA A 161 -3.73 -4.45 0.20
N SER A 162 -4.32 -5.45 -0.46
CA SER A 162 -5.05 -6.54 0.19
C SER A 162 -5.03 -7.81 -0.68
N VAL A 163 -5.77 -8.83 -0.27
CA VAL A 163 -5.94 -10.10 -1.01
C VAL A 163 -7.14 -10.02 -1.97
N VAL A 164 -7.16 -10.91 -2.96
CA VAL A 164 -8.27 -11.02 -3.94
C VAL A 164 -9.58 -11.32 -3.21
N GLY A 165 -10.66 -10.67 -3.63
CA GLY A 165 -12.01 -10.93 -3.16
C GLY A 165 -12.75 -9.69 -2.66
N PRO A 166 -13.99 -9.87 -2.20
CA PRO A 166 -14.78 -8.78 -1.64
C PRO A 166 -14.24 -8.34 -0.28
N ALA A 167 -14.42 -7.06 0.03
CA ALA A 167 -13.98 -6.42 1.26
C ALA A 167 -15.01 -5.41 1.74
N ASP A 168 -15.28 -5.42 3.05
CA ASP A 168 -16.15 -4.43 3.69
C ASP A 168 -15.49 -3.06 3.72
N VAL A 169 -16.29 -2.00 3.61
CA VAL A 169 -15.80 -0.63 3.79
C VAL A 169 -16.39 -0.07 5.07
N VAL A 170 -15.52 0.32 5.99
CA VAL A 170 -15.89 0.88 7.29
C VAL A 170 -15.42 2.32 7.37
N VAL A 171 -16.33 3.22 7.72
CA VAL A 171 -16.04 4.64 7.97
C VAL A 171 -16.40 4.95 9.42
N THR A 172 -15.44 5.49 10.17
CA THR A 172 -15.57 5.73 11.61
C THR A 172 -15.36 7.21 11.91
N ASN A 173 -16.32 7.84 12.57
CA ASN A 173 -16.12 9.13 13.24
C ASN A 173 -16.19 8.95 14.78
N THR A 174 -16.11 10.04 15.55
CA THR A 174 -16.15 9.98 17.02
C THR A 174 -17.48 9.45 17.59
N ASN A 175 -18.53 9.37 16.76
CA ASN A 175 -19.89 9.03 17.15
C ASN A 175 -20.28 7.60 16.73
N GLY A 176 -19.46 6.91 15.92
CA GLY A 176 -19.68 5.52 15.54
C GLY A 176 -19.20 5.17 14.13
N ASP A 177 -19.67 4.02 13.66
CA ASP A 177 -19.25 3.40 12.40
C ASP A 177 -20.40 3.34 11.38
N ALA A 178 -20.06 3.52 10.11
CA ALA A 178 -20.85 3.09 8.97
C ALA A 178 -20.13 1.93 8.29
N VAL A 179 -20.87 0.87 7.97
CA VAL A 179 -20.32 -0.32 7.29
C VAL A 179 -21.10 -0.59 6.01
N VAL A 180 -20.39 -0.72 4.89
CA VAL A 180 -20.94 -1.31 3.67
C VAL A 180 -20.28 -2.67 3.47
N GLN A 181 -21.06 -3.73 3.66
CA GLN A 181 -20.60 -5.10 3.44
C GLN A 181 -20.26 -5.33 1.97
N ASN A 182 -19.12 -5.96 1.71
CA ASN A 182 -18.59 -6.18 0.35
C ASN A 182 -18.57 -4.89 -0.49
N GLY A 183 -18.40 -3.73 0.15
CA GLY A 183 -18.44 -2.41 -0.49
C GLY A 183 -17.29 -2.15 -1.47
N TYR A 184 -16.25 -2.98 -1.45
CA TYR A 184 -15.15 -2.95 -2.39
C TYR A 184 -14.76 -4.37 -2.84
N THR A 185 -14.31 -4.56 -4.07
CA THR A 185 -13.77 -5.85 -4.55
C THR A 185 -12.35 -5.71 -5.06
N TYR A 186 -11.43 -6.45 -4.45
CA TYR A 186 -10.06 -6.60 -4.90
C TYR A 186 -9.98 -7.64 -6.01
N LEU A 187 -9.53 -7.21 -7.19
CA LEU A 187 -9.34 -8.06 -8.35
C LEU A 187 -7.87 -8.51 -8.43
N ALA A 188 -7.67 -9.77 -8.76
CA ALA A 188 -6.37 -10.24 -9.23
C ALA A 188 -5.99 -9.44 -10.49
N GLY A 189 -4.71 -9.11 -10.65
CA GLY A 189 -4.27 -8.52 -11.91
C GLY A 189 -4.37 -9.52 -13.07
N ALA A 190 -4.13 -9.05 -14.29
CA ALA A 190 -4.15 -9.90 -15.47
C ALA A 190 -3.16 -11.08 -15.34
N PRO A 191 -3.48 -12.26 -15.93
CA PRO A 191 -2.59 -13.43 -15.92
C PRO A 191 -1.16 -13.08 -16.35
N GLN A 192 -0.18 -13.65 -15.66
CA GLN A 192 1.22 -13.50 -16.01
C GLN A 192 1.49 -14.37 -17.24
N LYS A 193 1.81 -13.78 -18.39
CA LYS A 193 2.08 -14.52 -19.63
C LYS A 193 3.56 -14.45 -19.98
N ILE A 194 4.04 -15.46 -20.70
CA ILE A 194 5.32 -15.40 -21.41
C ILE A 194 5.11 -14.55 -22.67
N GLY A 195 5.99 -13.60 -22.91
CA GLY A 195 6.05 -12.82 -24.14
C GLY A 195 6.90 -13.51 -25.20
N ALA A 196 8.21 -13.57 -24.97
CA ALA A 196 9.19 -14.15 -25.87
C ALA A 196 10.26 -14.92 -25.10
N ILE A 197 10.87 -15.91 -25.76
CA ILE A 197 11.98 -16.70 -25.23
C ILE A 197 13.12 -16.70 -26.26
N THR A 198 14.32 -16.37 -25.78
CA THR A 198 15.56 -16.40 -26.57
C THR A 198 16.58 -17.29 -25.86
N PRO A 199 17.23 -18.24 -26.54
CA PRO A 199 17.02 -18.64 -27.92
C PRO A 199 15.60 -19.18 -28.16
N THR A 200 15.11 -19.13 -29.39
CA THR A 200 13.85 -19.80 -29.73
C THR A 200 13.99 -21.30 -29.53
N MET A 201 13.03 -21.87 -28.80
CA MET A 201 12.98 -23.31 -28.54
C MET A 201 12.77 -24.09 -29.84
N GLY A 202 13.38 -25.27 -29.93
CA GLY A 202 13.39 -26.15 -31.09
C GLY A 202 14.56 -25.90 -32.05
N LEU A 203 15.28 -24.77 -31.91
CA LEU A 203 16.42 -24.46 -32.77
C LEU A 203 17.65 -25.32 -32.42
N ILE A 204 18.45 -25.56 -33.45
CA ILE A 204 19.75 -26.23 -33.38
C ILE A 204 20.86 -25.26 -33.76
N ASN A 205 22.12 -25.63 -33.52
CA ASN A 205 23.31 -24.82 -33.81
C ASN A 205 23.36 -23.48 -33.05
N ILE A 206 22.82 -23.45 -31.83
CA ILE A 206 22.86 -22.25 -30.99
C ILE A 206 24.27 -22.04 -30.40
N PRO A 207 24.81 -20.81 -30.35
CA PRO A 207 26.10 -20.55 -29.74
C PRO A 207 26.20 -21.00 -28.28
N ARG A 208 27.38 -21.49 -27.88
CA ARG A 208 27.59 -22.11 -26.57
C ARG A 208 27.67 -21.12 -25.38
N ASN A 209 27.86 -19.84 -25.64
CA ASN A 209 27.92 -18.76 -24.66
C ASN A 209 26.62 -17.94 -24.61
N VAL A 210 25.53 -18.44 -25.20
CA VAL A 210 24.26 -17.71 -25.24
C VAL A 210 23.59 -17.67 -23.85
N PRO A 211 23.08 -16.51 -23.43
CA PRO A 211 22.18 -16.43 -22.28
C PRO A 211 20.76 -16.87 -22.65
N VAL A 212 19.98 -17.34 -21.68
CA VAL A 212 18.55 -17.63 -21.86
C VAL A 212 17.73 -16.46 -21.34
N THR A 213 16.92 -15.85 -22.19
CA THR A 213 16.09 -14.70 -21.84
C THR A 213 14.62 -15.02 -22.01
N VAL A 214 13.79 -14.62 -21.04
CA VAL A 214 12.33 -14.75 -21.08
C VAL A 214 11.72 -13.39 -20.76
N SER A 215 10.87 -12.89 -21.64
CA SER A 215 10.04 -11.72 -21.36
C SER A 215 8.67 -12.15 -20.83
N PHE A 216 8.12 -11.31 -19.97
CA PHE A 216 6.89 -11.53 -19.22
C PHE A 216 5.95 -10.35 -19.45
N SER A 217 4.64 -10.59 -19.49
CA SER A 217 3.63 -9.55 -19.73
C SER A 217 3.55 -8.48 -18.63
N ARG A 218 4.15 -8.74 -17.46
CA ARG A 218 4.09 -7.94 -16.24
C ARG A 218 5.37 -8.16 -15.42
N PRO A 219 5.76 -7.23 -14.53
CA PRO A 219 6.92 -7.39 -13.67
C PRO A 219 6.84 -8.66 -12.82
N VAL A 220 7.88 -9.48 -12.85
CA VAL A 220 7.94 -10.71 -12.05
C VAL A 220 8.31 -10.40 -10.60
N ASN A 221 7.77 -11.18 -9.67
CA ASN A 221 8.28 -11.19 -8.31
C ASN A 221 9.62 -11.94 -8.30
N ARG A 222 10.73 -11.21 -8.11
CA ARG A 222 12.10 -11.76 -8.12
C ARG A 222 12.29 -12.95 -7.17
N THR A 223 11.60 -12.98 -6.04
CA THR A 223 11.68 -14.10 -5.07
C THR A 223 11.10 -15.41 -5.62
N THR A 224 10.27 -15.31 -6.65
CA THR A 224 9.69 -16.44 -7.37
C THR A 224 10.50 -16.85 -8.59
N ILE A 225 11.66 -16.26 -8.84
CA ILE A 225 12.60 -16.71 -9.88
C ILE A 225 13.74 -17.46 -9.20
N THR A 226 13.70 -18.79 -9.30
CA THR A 226 14.66 -19.72 -8.70
C THR A 226 14.98 -20.82 -9.69
N THR A 227 16.05 -21.57 -9.44
CA THR A 227 16.42 -22.74 -10.28
C THR A 227 15.38 -23.87 -10.24
N SER A 228 14.41 -23.83 -9.30
CA SER A 228 13.33 -24.82 -9.22
C SER A 228 12.15 -24.52 -10.13
N ASN A 229 11.89 -23.24 -10.41
CA ASN A 229 10.70 -22.80 -11.15
C ASN A 229 11.02 -22.09 -12.46
N PHE A 230 12.25 -21.61 -12.62
CA PHE A 230 12.93 -21.29 -13.87
C PHE A 230 14.14 -22.23 -13.98
N ALA A 231 13.88 -23.46 -14.38
CA ALA A 231 14.90 -24.50 -14.44
C ALA A 231 15.52 -24.56 -15.84
N PHE A 232 16.85 -24.48 -15.91
CA PHE A 232 17.60 -24.69 -17.14
C PHE A 232 18.51 -25.91 -16.95
N THR A 233 18.32 -26.96 -17.76
CA THR A 233 18.95 -28.27 -17.55
C THR A 233 19.60 -28.84 -18.81
N GLN A 234 20.64 -29.64 -18.61
CA GLN A 234 21.20 -30.56 -19.59
C GLN A 234 20.70 -31.96 -19.28
N GLY A 235 19.71 -32.46 -20.01
CA GLY A 235 18.96 -33.64 -19.57
C GLY A 235 18.36 -33.41 -18.18
N ALA A 236 18.73 -34.24 -17.20
CA ALA A 236 18.28 -34.11 -15.81
C ALA A 236 19.18 -33.20 -14.94
N THR A 237 20.34 -32.78 -15.43
CA THR A 237 21.33 -32.04 -14.64
C THR A 237 21.09 -30.52 -14.75
N PRO A 238 20.92 -29.79 -13.63
CA PRO A 238 20.80 -28.34 -13.66
C PRO A 238 22.08 -27.66 -14.17
N VAL A 239 21.92 -26.66 -15.03
CA VAL A 239 23.01 -25.77 -15.44
C VAL A 239 23.18 -24.69 -14.38
N ALA A 240 24.40 -24.47 -13.90
CA ALA A 240 24.70 -23.37 -12.98
C ALA A 240 24.74 -22.03 -13.72
N GLY A 241 24.29 -20.97 -13.06
CA GLY A 241 24.22 -19.64 -13.64
C GLY A 241 23.58 -18.62 -12.70
N THR A 242 23.41 -17.40 -13.20
CA THR A 242 22.84 -16.27 -12.44
C THR A 242 21.64 -15.67 -13.16
N PHE A 243 20.71 -15.11 -12.38
CA PHE A 243 19.55 -14.38 -12.91
C PHE A 243 19.83 -12.87 -12.94
N GLY A 244 19.53 -12.24 -14.08
CA GLY A 244 19.46 -10.81 -14.29
C GLY A 244 18.03 -10.36 -14.57
N PHE A 245 17.71 -9.11 -14.23
CA PHE A 245 16.40 -8.51 -14.40
C PHE A 245 16.52 -7.16 -15.09
N ALA A 246 15.73 -6.95 -16.14
CA ALA A 246 15.70 -5.70 -16.89
C ALA A 246 14.26 -5.25 -17.20
N PHE A 247 14.13 -4.01 -17.69
CA PHE A 247 12.87 -3.40 -18.13
C PHE A 247 11.77 -3.42 -17.05
N GLY A 248 12.13 -3.02 -15.82
CA GLY A 248 11.20 -3.05 -14.70
C GLY A 248 10.77 -4.47 -14.34
N ASP A 249 11.71 -5.42 -14.34
CA ASP A 249 11.52 -6.84 -14.01
C ASP A 249 10.56 -7.59 -14.94
N THR A 250 10.33 -7.07 -16.15
CA THR A 250 9.54 -7.77 -17.19
C THR A 250 10.39 -8.70 -18.04
N VAL A 251 11.73 -8.60 -17.95
CA VAL A 251 12.66 -9.49 -18.65
C VAL A 251 13.57 -10.15 -17.64
N VAL A 252 13.61 -11.49 -17.66
CA VAL A 252 14.52 -12.32 -16.86
C VAL A 252 15.54 -12.94 -17.79
N THR A 253 16.82 -12.80 -17.46
CA THR A 253 17.92 -13.46 -18.17
C THR A 253 18.62 -14.42 -17.23
N PHE A 254 18.77 -15.67 -17.65
CA PHE A 254 19.65 -16.64 -17.02
C PHE A 254 20.96 -16.71 -17.80
N THR A 255 22.07 -16.37 -17.15
CA THR A 255 23.41 -16.42 -17.72
C THR A 255 24.14 -17.65 -17.17
N PRO A 256 24.43 -18.68 -17.99
CA PRO A 256 25.24 -19.82 -17.56
C PRO A 256 26.60 -19.37 -17.01
N SER A 257 27.04 -19.96 -15.89
CA SER A 257 28.33 -19.63 -15.28
C SER A 257 29.52 -20.20 -16.05
N THR A 258 29.27 -21.19 -16.91
CA THR A 258 30.25 -21.84 -17.77
C THR A 258 29.70 -21.97 -19.17
N THR A 259 30.56 -21.88 -20.18
CA THR A 259 30.20 -22.15 -21.58
C THR A 259 29.52 -23.50 -21.70
N LEU A 260 28.38 -23.54 -22.39
CA LEU A 260 27.59 -24.74 -22.60
C LEU A 260 28.39 -25.80 -23.39
N ALA A 261 28.03 -27.08 -23.25
CA ALA A 261 28.64 -28.17 -24.01
C ALA A 261 28.25 -28.06 -25.49
N ALA A 262 29.11 -28.54 -26.40
CA ALA A 262 28.85 -28.56 -27.83
C ALA A 262 27.81 -29.63 -28.21
N SER A 263 27.04 -29.41 -29.27
CA SER A 263 26.09 -30.39 -29.83
C SER A 263 25.15 -31.00 -28.78
N THR A 264 24.73 -30.20 -27.80
CA THR A 264 24.04 -30.66 -26.60
C THR A 264 22.67 -30.00 -26.51
N ALA A 265 21.64 -30.82 -26.24
CA ALA A 265 20.29 -30.34 -25.98
C ALA A 265 20.16 -29.82 -24.54
N TYR A 266 19.65 -28.60 -24.41
CA TYR A 266 19.32 -27.96 -23.15
C TYR A 266 17.84 -27.67 -23.07
N THR A 267 17.24 -27.88 -21.90
CA THR A 267 15.80 -27.72 -21.65
C THR A 267 15.56 -26.56 -20.69
N LEU A 268 14.66 -25.66 -21.07
CA LEU A 268 14.09 -24.64 -20.20
C LEU A 268 12.73 -25.13 -19.71
N SER A 269 12.52 -25.11 -18.39
CA SER A 269 11.23 -25.41 -17.76
C SER A 269 10.80 -24.28 -16.84
N LEU A 270 9.63 -23.72 -17.10
CA LEU A 270 9.00 -22.65 -16.34
C LEU A 270 7.73 -23.19 -15.68
N THR A 271 7.57 -22.96 -14.38
CA THR A 271 6.39 -23.45 -13.63
C THR A 271 5.46 -22.30 -13.25
N GLN A 272 4.22 -22.63 -12.87
CA GLN A 272 3.25 -21.67 -12.34
C GLN A 272 3.62 -21.11 -10.95
N ALA A 273 4.73 -21.54 -10.36
CA ALA A 273 5.28 -20.91 -9.17
C ALA A 273 5.93 -19.55 -9.47
N ILE A 274 6.29 -19.28 -10.73
CA ILE A 274 6.67 -17.93 -11.19
C ILE A 274 5.43 -17.04 -11.13
N LYS A 275 5.54 -15.92 -10.42
CA LYS A 275 4.43 -14.98 -10.23
C LYS A 275 4.83 -13.57 -10.63
N SER A 276 3.85 -12.78 -11.02
CA SER A 276 3.97 -11.32 -11.07
C SER A 276 4.14 -10.73 -9.66
N VAL A 277 4.53 -9.45 -9.58
CA VAL A 277 4.66 -8.71 -8.32
C VAL A 277 3.37 -8.66 -7.46
N ASP A 278 2.19 -8.71 -8.08
CA ASP A 278 0.88 -8.86 -7.40
C ASP A 278 0.49 -10.31 -7.08
N GLY A 279 1.39 -11.26 -7.29
CA GLY A 279 1.20 -12.66 -6.90
C GLY A 279 0.38 -13.50 -7.88
N VAL A 280 0.09 -12.99 -9.08
CA VAL A 280 -0.63 -13.75 -10.12
C VAL A 280 0.33 -14.75 -10.77
N PRO A 281 -0.01 -16.05 -10.82
CA PRO A 281 0.87 -17.07 -11.38
C PRO A 281 0.98 -16.98 -12.91
N LEU A 282 2.04 -17.60 -13.43
CA LEU A 282 2.21 -17.83 -14.86
C LEU A 282 0.99 -18.57 -15.43
N ASP A 283 0.51 -18.13 -16.59
CA ASP A 283 -0.64 -18.64 -17.34
C ASP A 283 -0.29 -20.00 -18.00
N GLY A 284 -0.08 -21.01 -17.16
CA GLY A 284 0.36 -22.35 -17.55
C GLY A 284 1.89 -22.55 -17.43
N PRO A 285 2.34 -23.79 -17.17
CA PRO A 285 3.76 -24.12 -17.23
C PRO A 285 4.25 -24.10 -18.69
N PHE A 286 5.55 -23.93 -18.86
CA PHE A 286 6.21 -24.01 -20.17
C PHE A 286 7.40 -24.97 -20.09
N THR A 287 7.61 -25.75 -21.14
CA THR A 287 8.85 -26.50 -21.34
C THR A 287 9.24 -26.47 -22.81
N GLY A 288 10.54 -26.33 -23.06
CA GLY A 288 11.08 -26.32 -24.41
C GLY A 288 12.59 -26.53 -24.38
N SER A 289 13.17 -26.94 -25.50
CA SER A 289 14.60 -27.22 -25.60
C SER A 289 15.22 -26.60 -26.83
N PHE A 290 16.51 -26.25 -26.77
CA PHE A 290 17.33 -25.93 -27.93
C PHE A 290 18.61 -26.76 -27.93
N THR A 291 19.29 -26.88 -29.07
CA THR A 291 20.56 -27.61 -29.18
C THR A 291 21.69 -26.68 -29.55
N THR A 292 22.78 -26.72 -28.77
CA THR A 292 23.99 -25.94 -29.05
C THR A 292 24.72 -26.45 -30.29
N GLY A 293 25.42 -25.55 -30.99
CA GLY A 293 26.37 -25.88 -32.04
C GLY A 293 27.74 -26.24 -31.49
N THR A 294 28.74 -26.26 -32.37
CA THR A 294 30.13 -26.58 -32.03
C THR A 294 30.92 -25.37 -31.51
N GLY A 295 30.55 -24.16 -31.94
CA GLY A 295 31.24 -22.90 -31.63
C GLY A 295 30.59 -22.07 -30.54
N SER A 296 31.39 -21.21 -29.92
CA SER A 296 30.90 -20.02 -29.20
C SER A 296 30.75 -18.87 -30.19
N ASP A 297 29.92 -17.91 -29.84
CA ASP A 297 29.89 -16.63 -30.53
C ASP A 297 31.06 -15.76 -30.08
N THR A 298 31.85 -15.29 -31.05
CA THR A 298 33.00 -14.40 -30.83
C THR A 298 32.91 -13.13 -31.67
N VAL A 299 31.84 -12.97 -32.44
CA VAL A 299 31.62 -11.78 -33.26
C VAL A 299 30.86 -10.77 -32.42
N SER A 300 31.27 -9.51 -32.43
CA SER A 300 30.48 -8.46 -31.77
C SER A 300 29.25 -8.12 -32.61
N PRO A 301 28.09 -7.87 -31.98
CA PRO A 301 26.88 -7.51 -32.71
C PRO A 301 27.07 -6.16 -33.39
N THR A 302 26.62 -6.05 -34.63
CA THR A 302 26.49 -4.77 -35.32
C THR A 302 25.08 -4.22 -35.14
N VAL A 303 24.94 -2.89 -35.12
CA VAL A 303 23.65 -2.21 -34.97
C VAL A 303 23.38 -1.30 -36.17
N THR A 304 22.16 -1.33 -36.67
CA THR A 304 21.61 -0.36 -37.62
C THR A 304 20.43 0.36 -36.98
N ILE A 305 20.19 1.61 -37.37
CA ILE A 305 19.20 2.47 -36.70
C ILE A 305 18.22 3.02 -37.74
N THR A 306 16.94 3.03 -37.40
CA THR A 306 15.87 3.68 -38.16
C THR A 306 15.15 4.71 -37.27
N PRO A 307 14.97 5.97 -37.71
CA PRO A 307 15.44 6.55 -38.98
C PRO A 307 16.98 6.52 -39.10
N VAL A 308 17.46 6.33 -40.32
CA VAL A 308 18.90 6.27 -40.60
C VAL A 308 19.57 7.61 -40.31
N HIS A 309 20.87 7.56 -40.01
CA HIS A 309 21.66 8.78 -39.82
C HIS A 309 21.54 9.71 -41.03
N GLY A 310 21.24 10.99 -40.78
CA GLY A 310 21.07 12.00 -41.84
C GLY A 310 19.67 12.06 -42.47
N ALA A 311 18.68 11.29 -41.98
CA ALA A 311 17.30 11.40 -42.46
C ALA A 311 16.72 12.81 -42.22
N THR A 312 16.08 13.38 -43.24
CA THR A 312 15.39 14.67 -43.18
C THR A 312 13.88 14.46 -43.07
N ASN A 313 13.14 15.49 -42.61
CA ASN A 313 11.68 15.46 -42.46
C ASN A 313 11.13 14.33 -41.57
N VAL A 314 11.91 13.91 -40.58
CA VAL A 314 11.49 12.92 -39.58
C VAL A 314 10.51 13.57 -38.58
N PRO A 315 9.34 12.97 -38.30
CA PRO A 315 8.41 13.48 -37.29
C PRO A 315 9.06 13.59 -35.91
N PHE A 316 8.76 14.66 -35.17
CA PHE A 316 9.36 14.92 -33.85
C PHE A 316 8.98 13.88 -32.79
N ASN A 317 7.92 13.11 -33.00
CA ASN A 317 7.48 12.02 -32.13
C ASN A 317 7.89 10.62 -32.66
N THR A 318 8.82 10.55 -33.62
CA THR A 318 9.24 9.26 -34.18
C THR A 318 9.85 8.36 -33.11
N SER A 319 9.62 7.05 -33.20
CA SER A 319 10.39 6.08 -32.42
C SER A 319 11.69 5.74 -33.14
N ILE A 320 12.73 5.37 -32.38
CA ILE A 320 14.01 4.91 -32.92
C ILE A 320 14.05 3.39 -32.84
N VAL A 321 14.23 2.72 -33.97
CA VAL A 321 14.39 1.27 -34.05
C VAL A 321 15.87 0.94 -34.20
N LEU A 322 16.42 0.19 -33.26
CA LEU A 322 17.75 -0.41 -33.34
C LEU A 322 17.58 -1.84 -33.85
N THR A 323 18.23 -2.21 -34.95
CA THR A 323 18.24 -3.57 -35.48
C THR A 323 19.65 -4.14 -35.35
N PHE A 324 19.77 -5.29 -34.72
CA PHE A 324 21.02 -5.97 -34.41
C PHE A 324 21.28 -7.12 -35.39
N SER A 325 22.54 -7.38 -35.72
CA SER A 325 22.90 -8.52 -36.60
C SER A 325 22.63 -9.88 -35.97
N GLU A 326 22.47 -9.93 -34.65
CA GLU A 326 22.19 -11.14 -33.86
C GLU A 326 21.43 -10.78 -32.57
N PRO A 327 20.83 -11.76 -31.88
CA PRO A 327 20.23 -11.57 -30.58
C PRO A 327 21.20 -10.94 -29.57
N ILE A 328 20.78 -9.88 -28.86
CA ILE A 328 21.59 -9.28 -27.78
C ILE A 328 20.99 -9.58 -26.40
N ASN A 329 21.84 -9.59 -25.37
CA ASN A 329 21.39 -9.64 -23.98
C ASN A 329 20.71 -8.32 -23.55
N PRO A 330 19.40 -8.31 -23.24
CA PRO A 330 18.69 -7.07 -22.94
C PRO A 330 19.17 -6.34 -21.67
N ASN A 331 19.83 -7.02 -20.72
CA ASN A 331 20.40 -6.34 -19.54
C ASN A 331 21.58 -5.43 -19.88
N THR A 332 22.20 -5.66 -21.03
CA THR A 332 23.30 -4.82 -21.53
C THR A 332 22.77 -3.54 -22.16
N VAL A 333 21.46 -3.43 -22.41
CA VAL A 333 20.81 -2.21 -22.94
C VAL A 333 20.25 -1.38 -21.79
N ASN A 334 20.90 -0.25 -21.54
CA ASN A 334 20.53 0.71 -20.51
C ASN A 334 20.98 2.12 -20.93
N ALA A 335 20.78 3.12 -20.08
CA ALA A 335 21.06 4.53 -20.40
C ALA A 335 22.55 4.84 -20.70
N THR A 336 23.49 3.96 -20.31
CA THR A 336 24.92 4.14 -20.61
C THR A 336 25.35 3.45 -21.89
N THR A 337 24.64 2.39 -22.30
CA THR A 337 24.95 1.60 -23.49
C THR A 337 24.04 1.88 -24.67
N VAL A 338 22.89 2.52 -24.47
CA VAL A 338 22.03 3.10 -25.52
C VAL A 338 21.61 4.48 -25.05
N LEU A 339 22.41 5.47 -25.42
CA LEU A 339 22.15 6.87 -25.11
C LEU A 339 21.45 7.52 -26.30
N VAL A 340 20.27 8.11 -26.08
CA VAL A 340 19.58 8.93 -27.09
C VAL A 340 19.66 10.39 -26.66
N THR A 341 20.37 11.21 -27.43
CA THR A 341 20.43 12.65 -27.20
C THR A 341 19.71 13.44 -28.29
N SER A 342 19.33 14.68 -28.00
CA SER A 342 18.88 15.65 -29.00
C SER A 342 19.31 17.04 -28.54
N GLN A 343 20.09 17.75 -29.36
CA GLN A 343 20.78 19.00 -28.97
C GLN A 343 21.71 18.84 -27.75
N GLY A 344 22.39 17.69 -27.63
CA GLY A 344 23.27 17.42 -26.48
C GLY A 344 22.56 17.01 -25.18
N GLU A 345 21.24 17.19 -25.11
CA GLU A 345 20.43 16.77 -23.96
C GLU A 345 19.95 15.32 -24.10
N THR A 346 20.01 14.57 -23.01
CA THR A 346 19.52 13.18 -22.97
C THR A 346 17.99 13.16 -23.05
N ARG A 347 17.44 12.27 -23.89
CA ARG A 347 16.00 12.07 -24.02
C ARG A 347 15.56 10.88 -23.19
N ALA A 348 14.66 11.12 -22.24
CA ALA A 348 13.96 10.05 -21.54
C ALA A 348 13.04 9.31 -22.53
N GLY A 349 12.91 8.00 -22.34
CA GLY A 349 12.06 7.16 -23.15
C GLY A 349 12.07 5.72 -22.65
N THR A 350 11.26 4.89 -23.28
CA THR A 350 11.15 3.45 -22.99
C THR A 350 11.75 2.65 -24.11
N ILE A 351 12.54 1.63 -23.79
CA ILE A 351 13.04 0.65 -24.76
C ILE A 351 12.20 -0.63 -24.64
N THR A 352 11.75 -1.14 -25.77
CA THR A 352 11.07 -2.44 -25.89
C THR A 352 11.82 -3.33 -26.85
N PHE A 353 11.88 -4.64 -26.59
CA PHE A 353 12.58 -5.59 -27.45
C PHE A 353 11.62 -6.35 -28.36
N GLY A 354 12.06 -6.57 -29.59
CA GLY A 354 11.41 -7.43 -30.56
C GLY A 354 11.66 -8.91 -30.32
N GLN A 355 11.10 -9.75 -31.20
CA GLN A 355 11.34 -11.20 -31.15
C GLN A 355 12.84 -11.49 -31.25
N GLN A 356 13.30 -12.50 -30.49
CA GLN A 356 14.69 -12.96 -30.48
C GLN A 356 15.71 -11.89 -30.06
N ASN A 357 15.29 -10.77 -29.48
CA ASN A 357 16.15 -9.63 -29.15
C ASN A 357 17.00 -9.12 -30.33
N THR A 358 16.56 -9.31 -31.58
CA THR A 358 17.27 -8.85 -32.79
C THR A 358 16.92 -7.42 -33.17
N PHE A 359 15.94 -6.81 -32.52
CA PHE A 359 15.72 -5.37 -32.59
C PHE A 359 15.16 -4.84 -31.28
N ALA A 360 15.34 -3.54 -31.05
CA ALA A 360 14.79 -2.79 -29.94
C ALA A 360 14.17 -1.49 -30.45
N VAL A 361 13.06 -1.07 -29.85
CA VAL A 361 12.38 0.19 -30.17
C VAL A 361 12.46 1.11 -28.97
N PHE A 362 13.13 2.25 -29.15
CA PHE A 362 13.11 3.37 -28.22
C PHE A 362 11.94 4.30 -28.57
N THR A 363 11.01 4.44 -27.64
CA THR A 363 9.90 5.39 -27.73
C THR A 363 10.20 6.58 -26.81
N PRO A 364 10.35 7.80 -27.35
CA PRO A 364 10.65 8.96 -26.55
C PRO A 364 9.46 9.34 -25.64
N ALA A 365 9.74 9.75 -24.40
CA ALA A 365 8.71 10.20 -23.45
C ALA A 365 8.14 11.58 -23.80
N SER A 366 8.91 12.38 -24.55
CA SER A 366 8.53 13.70 -25.06
C SER A 366 9.05 13.85 -26.49
N PRO A 367 8.37 14.60 -27.37
CA PRO A 367 8.86 14.84 -28.73
C PRO A 367 10.29 15.39 -28.75
N PHE A 368 11.08 14.97 -29.74
CA PHE A 368 12.39 15.55 -30.03
C PHE A 368 12.25 17.04 -30.37
N PHE A 369 13.29 17.83 -30.04
CA PHE A 369 13.29 19.23 -30.41
C PHE A 369 13.33 19.42 -31.94
N PRO A 370 12.70 20.48 -32.48
CA PRO A 370 12.83 20.84 -33.87
C PRO A 370 14.30 20.97 -34.29
N THR A 371 14.61 20.54 -35.52
CA THR A 371 15.95 20.61 -36.16
C THR A 371 17.11 19.90 -35.43
N ALA A 372 16.84 19.01 -34.47
CA ALA A 372 17.86 18.30 -33.72
C ALA A 372 18.46 17.08 -34.45
N SER A 373 19.77 16.86 -34.27
CA SER A 373 20.41 15.57 -34.53
C SER A 373 20.28 14.65 -33.30
N ALA A 374 20.05 13.36 -33.52
CA ALA A 374 20.07 12.34 -32.48
C ALA A 374 21.28 11.42 -32.67
N THR A 375 22.05 11.22 -31.60
CA THR A 375 23.17 10.28 -31.57
C THR A 375 22.78 9.07 -30.73
N VAL A 376 23.08 7.87 -31.23
CA VAL A 376 22.91 6.60 -30.52
C VAL A 376 24.28 5.93 -30.42
N THR A 377 24.78 5.75 -29.21
CA THR A 377 25.99 4.95 -28.96
C THR A 377 25.54 3.61 -28.40
N ALA A 378 25.99 2.50 -29.00
CA ALA A 378 25.62 1.13 -28.64
C ALA A 378 26.86 0.35 -28.15
N GLY A 379 27.02 0.19 -26.84
CA GLY A 379 28.09 -0.61 -26.22
C GLY A 379 27.56 -1.98 -25.80
N LEU A 380 27.29 -2.84 -26.78
CA LEU A 380 26.51 -4.07 -26.58
C LEU A 380 27.40 -5.31 -26.56
N THR A 381 27.06 -6.26 -25.70
CA THR A 381 27.66 -7.60 -25.73
C THR A 381 26.59 -8.62 -26.14
N PRO A 382 26.97 -9.69 -26.87
CA PRO A 382 26.09 -10.82 -27.13
C PRO A 382 25.37 -11.33 -25.86
#